data_AF-A0A2A4C527-F1
#
_entry.id   AF-A0A2A4C527-F1
#
_cell.length_a   1.000
_cell.length_b   1.000
_cell.length_c   1.000
_cell.angle_alpha   90.00
_cell.angle_beta   90.00
_cell.angle_gamma   90.00
#
_symmetry.space_group_name_H-M   'P 1'
#
loop_
_entity.id
_entity.type
_entity.pdbx_description
1 polymer ?
#
loop_
_entity_poly.entity_id
_entity_poly.type
_entity_poly.pdbx_seq_one_letter_code
_entity_poly.pdbx_strand_id
1 'polypeptide(L)' 'MQNAKLFDGAAIDPSHRGDASISADGALPDRLGPAKSPVRFGVLQGQARIADDFDAPLPDCLLDAFEGR' A
#
# COMPACT_ATOMS: atom_id res chain seq x y z
N MET A 1 -18.31 3.98 31.70
CA MET A 1 -18.44 4.77 30.46
C MET A 1 -17.05 4.89 29.85
N GLN A 2 -16.79 4.18 28.75
CA GLN A 2 -15.62 4.38 27.90
C GLN A 2 -16.12 4.40 26.46
N ASN A 3 -16.00 5.57 25.85
CA ASN A 3 -16.39 5.91 24.49
C ASN A 3 -15.32 5.38 23.53
N ALA A 4 -15.61 4.25 22.89
CA ALA A 4 -14.79 3.75 21.79
C ALA A 4 -14.80 4.80 20.67
N LYS A 5 -13.63 5.33 20.34
CA LYS A 5 -13.43 6.13 19.13
C LYS A 5 -13.60 5.18 17.94
N LEU A 6 -14.81 5.15 17.40
CA LEU A 6 -15.12 4.57 16.10
C LEU A 6 -14.23 5.30 15.09
N PHE A 7 -13.33 4.56 14.46
CA PHE A 7 -12.60 5.06 13.30
C PHE A 7 -13.62 5.04 12.16
N ASP A 8 -14.21 6.19 11.87
CA ASP A 8 -15.13 6.35 10.76
C ASP A 8 -14.42 5.87 9.49
N GLY A 9 -15.02 4.89 8.83
CA GLY A 9 -14.49 4.28 7.61
C GLY A 9 -14.24 5.36 6.57
N ALA A 10 -12.98 5.76 6.45
CA ALA A 10 -12.52 6.54 5.31
C ALA A 10 -12.82 5.68 4.09
N ALA A 11 -13.76 6.14 3.27
CA ALA A 11 -14.06 5.57 1.98
C ALA A 11 -12.73 5.45 1.22
N ILE A 12 -12.27 4.21 1.05
CA ILE A 12 -11.15 3.90 0.17
C ILE A 12 -11.56 4.33 -1.24
N ASP A 13 -10.94 5.40 -1.71
CA ASP A 13 -11.12 5.89 -3.08
C ASP A 13 -10.67 4.78 -4.06
N PRO A 14 -11.57 4.24 -4.91
CA PRO A 14 -11.23 3.22 -5.89
C PRO A 14 -10.17 3.69 -6.91
N SER A 15 -9.85 4.99 -6.95
CA SER A 15 -8.81 5.57 -7.80
C SER A 15 -7.39 5.13 -7.42
N HIS A 16 -7.19 4.42 -6.31
CA HIS A 16 -5.91 3.78 -5.97
C HIS A 16 -5.65 2.46 -6.72
N ARG A 17 -6.55 2.05 -7.62
CA ARG A 17 -6.27 0.96 -8.56
C ARG A 17 -5.13 1.41 -9.48
N GLY A 18 -3.92 0.91 -9.21
CA GLY A 18 -2.72 1.25 -9.96
C GLY A 18 -2.84 0.86 -11.43
N ASP A 19 -3.33 1.79 -12.24
CA ASP A 19 -3.25 1.71 -13.68
C ASP A 19 -1.82 2.07 -14.10
N ALA A 20 -0.95 1.06 -14.10
CA ALA A 20 0.38 1.17 -14.69
C ALA A 20 0.25 1.16 -16.22
N SER A 21 -0.30 2.24 -16.79
CA SER A 21 -0.29 2.48 -18.23
C SER A 21 1.06 3.10 -18.60
N ILE A 22 2.05 2.25 -18.89
CA ILE A 22 3.28 2.68 -19.56
C ILE A 22 2.93 2.95 -21.03
N SER A 23 2.70 4.22 -21.36
CA SER A 23 2.51 4.67 -22.73
C SER A 23 3.85 4.60 -23.46
N ALA A 24 3.99 3.60 -24.33
CA ALA A 24 5.01 3.57 -25.36
C ALA A 24 4.36 4.10 -26.64
N ASP A 25 4.58 5.37 -26.98
CA ASP A 25 4.90 5.84 -28.33
C ASP A 25 4.95 7.38 -28.41
N GLY A 26 5.92 7.91 -29.17
CA GLY A 26 5.79 9.19 -29.86
C GLY A 26 6.11 10.50 -29.11
N ALA A 27 7.38 10.90 -29.15
CA ALA A 27 7.88 12.29 -29.06
C ALA A 27 7.51 13.13 -27.82
N LEU A 28 8.41 13.14 -26.83
CA LEU A 28 8.38 14.10 -25.72
C LEU A 28 8.91 15.47 -26.20
N PRO A 29 8.20 16.60 -25.98
CA PRO A 29 8.82 17.91 -26.10
C PRO A 29 9.98 18.00 -25.11
N ASP A 30 11.08 18.61 -25.57
CA ASP A 30 12.34 18.82 -24.85
C ASP A 30 12.12 19.50 -23.50
N ARG A 31 11.74 18.70 -22.51
CA ARG A 31 11.57 19.13 -21.12
C ARG A 31 12.96 19.07 -20.53
N LEU A 32 13.72 20.15 -20.73
CA LEU A 32 14.95 20.49 -20.02
C LEU A 32 14.63 20.77 -18.53
N GLY A 33 14.05 19.78 -17.86
CA GLY A 33 13.96 19.69 -16.41
C GLY A 33 15.22 18.99 -15.89
N PRO A 34 15.58 19.19 -14.62
CA PRO A 34 16.76 18.56 -14.03
C PRO A 34 16.76 17.06 -14.33
N ALA A 35 17.91 16.56 -14.78
CA ALA A 35 18.11 15.16 -15.12
C ALA A 35 17.48 14.29 -14.02
N LYS A 36 16.52 13.43 -14.40
CA LYS A 36 15.79 12.56 -13.47
C LYS A 36 16.83 11.81 -12.66
N SER A 37 16.90 12.09 -11.36
CA SER A 37 17.86 11.45 -10.48
C SER A 37 17.67 9.93 -10.55
N PRO A 38 18.74 9.13 -10.57
CA PRO A 38 18.61 7.67 -10.56
C PRO A 38 17.77 7.22 -9.37
N VAL A 39 16.77 6.36 -9.61
CA VAL A 39 15.96 5.79 -8.54
C VAL A 39 16.84 4.88 -7.67
N ARG A 40 16.82 5.11 -6.35
CA ARG A 40 17.57 4.32 -5.38
C ARG A 40 16.64 3.32 -4.70
N PHE A 41 16.77 2.04 -5.04
CA PHE A 41 16.06 0.95 -4.37
C PHE A 41 16.78 0.51 -3.10
N GLY A 42 16.08 -0.20 -2.21
CA GLY A 42 16.69 -0.81 -1.02
C GLY A 42 17.08 0.16 0.09
N VAL A 43 16.65 1.43 0.03
CA VAL A 43 16.98 2.44 1.05
C VAL A 43 16.49 2.10 2.47
N LEU A 44 15.51 1.20 2.60
CA LEU A 44 14.99 0.69 3.88
C LEU A 44 15.28 -0.81 4.10
N GLN A 45 16.21 -1.40 3.32
CA GLN A 45 16.52 -2.81 3.44
C GLN A 45 16.98 -3.15 4.87
N GLY A 46 16.39 -4.19 5.47
CA GLY A 46 16.70 -4.63 6.83
C GLY A 46 16.10 -3.76 7.94
N GLN A 47 15.37 -2.68 7.61
CA GLN A 47 14.67 -1.86 8.61
C GLN A 47 13.25 -2.36 8.91
N ALA A 48 12.69 -3.21 8.05
CA ALA A 48 11.43 -3.91 8.33
C ALA A 48 11.65 -4.98 9.41
N ARG A 49 10.75 -5.01 10.40
CA ARG A 49 10.67 -6.11 11.37
C ARG A 49 9.38 -6.87 11.13
N ILE A 50 9.50 -8.19 11.05
CA ILE A 50 8.37 -9.12 11.00
C ILE A 50 8.23 -9.68 12.40
N ALA A 51 7.00 -9.79 12.90
CA ALA A 51 6.75 -10.40 14.20
C ALA A 51 6.99 -11.92 14.12
N ASP A 52 7.47 -12.54 15.19
CA ASP A 52 7.79 -13.97 15.22
C ASP A 52 6.55 -14.85 14.96
N ASP A 53 5.36 -14.31 15.21
CA ASP A 53 4.05 -14.94 15.05
C ASP A 53 3.31 -14.49 13.78
N PHE A 54 3.98 -13.84 12.83
CA PHE A 54 3.32 -13.34 11.62
C PHE A 54 2.58 -14.43 10.83
N ASP A 55 3.14 -15.65 10.79
CA ASP A 55 2.55 -16.82 10.15
C ASP A 55 1.65 -17.64 11.10
N ALA A 56 1.42 -17.17 12.32
CA ALA A 56 0.52 -17.83 13.25
C ALA A 56 -0.92 -17.81 12.70
N PRO A 57 -1.72 -18.84 13.00
CA PRO A 57 -3.12 -18.87 12.58
C PRO A 57 -3.88 -17.66 13.16
N LEU A 58 -4.77 -17.10 12.33
CA LEU A 58 -5.65 -16.03 12.78
C LEU A 58 -6.63 -16.57 13.84
N PRO A 59 -6.99 -15.77 14.86
CA PRO A 59 -8.04 -16.10 15.81
C PRO A 59 -9.39 -16.39 15.14
N ASP A 60 -10.15 -17.35 15.67
CA ASP A 60 -11.44 -17.78 15.12
C ASP A 60 -12.43 -16.62 14.92
N CYS A 61 -12.51 -15.71 15.89
CA CYS A 61 -13.40 -14.54 15.80
C CYS A 61 -13.04 -13.59 14.64
N LEU A 62 -11.77 -13.56 14.22
CA LEU A 62 -11.34 -12.80 13.06
C LEU A 62 -11.63 -13.59 11.79
N LEU A 63 -11.40 -14.90 11.76
CA LEU A 63 -11.74 -15.75 10.62
C LEU A 63 -13.23 -15.68 10.28
N ASP A 64 -14.10 -15.78 11.28
CA ASP A 64 -15.56 -15.67 11.11
C ASP A 64 -15.97 -14.35 10.46
N ALA A 65 -15.31 -13.24 10.81
CA ALA A 65 -15.56 -11.93 10.21
C ALA A 65 -15.17 -11.87 8.73
N PHE A 66 -14.15 -12.62 8.29
CA PHE A 66 -13.79 -12.74 6.88
C PHE A 66 -14.69 -13.72 6.12
N GLU A 67 -15.12 -14.80 6.77
CA GLU A 67 -15.98 -15.84 6.18
C GLU A 67 -17.48 -15.51 6.22
N GLY A 68 -17.87 -14.46 6.96
CA GLY A 68 -19.26 -14.01 7.08
C GLY A 68 -20.15 -14.97 7.86
N ARG A 69 -19.58 -15.67 8.85
CA ARG A 69 -20.29 -16.58 9.75
C ARG A 69 -20.82 -15.87 10.99
#